data_AF-A0A3D2C3F2-F1
#
_entry.id   AF-A0A3D2C3F2-F1
#
_cell.length_a   1.000
_cell.length_b   1.000
_cell.length_c   1.000
_cell.angle_alpha   90.00
_cell.angle_beta   90.00
_cell.angle_gamma   90.00
#
_symmetry.space_group_name_H-M   'P 1'
#
loop_
_entity.id
_entity.type
_entity.pdbx_description
1 polymer ?
#
loop_
_entity_poly.entity_id
_entity_poly.type
_entity_poly.pdbx_seq_one_letter_code
_entity_poly.pdbx_strand_id
1 'polypeptide(L)'
;MSSVLLLTALWLSAPASASCTPARYGEDVRIHVLTTTQGGKIFNSQGHTAIWVSGGSLKEDMVYNWGAFDGRRDDLLPAFLSGRMEFWLAAEVYEVQWKRTVRTDRSLFAQRLELPPGAGKKIAKRLKRASRPKNRDYVYHYANNNCATKVRDVIDESIGGQLQEQLTEVVSWTGRFDGGRNLARWPIVWFAWDFMVSSYLDQPLTEWQAA
;
A
#
# COMPACT_ATOMS: atom_id res chain seq x y z
N MET A 1 37.53 -38.13 -39.65
CA MET A 1 37.86 -36.69 -39.68
C MET A 1 36.93 -36.00 -38.68
N SER A 2 37.56 -35.38 -37.68
CA SER A 2 37.08 -34.53 -36.57
C SER A 2 35.60 -34.48 -36.21
N SER A 3 35.26 -35.06 -35.05
CA SER A 3 34.09 -34.64 -34.26
C SER A 3 34.49 -33.43 -33.40
N VAL A 4 33.89 -32.27 -33.67
CA VAL A 4 33.99 -31.07 -32.83
C VAL A 4 32.94 -31.17 -31.72
N LEU A 5 33.38 -31.28 -30.46
CA LEU A 5 32.53 -31.16 -29.29
C LEU A 5 32.38 -29.67 -28.94
N LEU A 6 31.19 -29.10 -29.17
CA LEU A 6 30.81 -27.80 -28.61
C LEU A 6 30.42 -27.99 -27.13
N LEU A 7 31.21 -27.43 -26.23
CA LEU A 7 30.86 -27.25 -24.82
C LEU A 7 30.04 -25.96 -24.67
N THR A 8 28.72 -26.10 -24.51
CA THR A 8 27.84 -25.00 -24.07
C THR A 8 27.95 -24.84 -22.55
N ALA A 9 28.56 -23.74 -22.09
CA ALA A 9 28.56 -23.35 -20.69
C ALA A 9 27.16 -22.84 -20.30
N LEU A 10 26.40 -23.65 -19.54
CA LEU A 10 25.17 -23.19 -18.89
C LEU A 10 25.55 -22.26 -17.73
N TRP A 11 25.26 -20.97 -17.90
CA TRP A 11 25.21 -20.03 -16.77
C TRP A 11 23.96 -20.35 -15.95
N LEU A 12 24.11 -21.07 -14.84
CA LEU A 12 23.04 -21.21 -13.85
C LEU A 12 22.87 -19.87 -13.13
N SER A 13 21.93 -19.06 -13.60
CA SER A 13 21.36 -17.97 -12.82
C SER A 13 20.67 -18.59 -11.60
N ALA A 14 21.32 -18.55 -10.44
CA ALA A 14 20.63 -18.93 -9.21
C ALA A 14 19.38 -18.05 -9.06
N PRO A 15 18.18 -18.61 -8.82
CA PRO A 15 17.02 -17.79 -8.56
C PRO A 15 17.33 -16.93 -7.34
N ALA A 16 17.26 -15.62 -7.50
CA ALA A 16 17.35 -14.70 -6.38
C ALA A 16 16.17 -15.00 -5.45
N SER A 17 16.43 -15.74 -4.37
CA SER A 17 15.46 -15.93 -3.29
C SER A 17 15.23 -14.57 -2.66
N ALA A 18 14.18 -13.87 -3.09
CA ALA A 18 13.67 -12.69 -2.41
C ALA A 18 13.13 -13.14 -1.05
N SER A 19 14.03 -13.27 -0.08
CA SER A 19 13.68 -13.70 1.26
C SER A 19 12.93 -12.57 1.97
N CYS A 20 11.62 -12.74 2.15
CA CYS A 20 10.79 -11.85 2.96
C CYS A 20 10.97 -12.13 4.46
N THR A 21 12.22 -12.26 4.92
CA THR A 21 12.52 -12.52 6.33
C THR A 21 12.54 -11.20 7.11
N PRO A 22 11.72 -11.05 8.17
CA PRO A 22 11.78 -9.87 9.01
C PRO A 22 13.12 -9.75 9.74
N ALA A 23 13.46 -8.52 10.14
CA ALA A 23 14.61 -8.27 10.99
C ALA A 23 14.29 -8.63 12.45
N ARG A 24 15.28 -9.16 13.17
CA ARG A 24 15.16 -9.49 14.60
C ARG A 24 15.43 -8.25 15.47
N TYR A 25 15.03 -8.32 16.73
CA TYR A 25 15.37 -7.28 17.72
C TYR A 25 16.88 -7.02 17.75
N GLY A 26 17.28 -5.75 17.67
CA GLY A 26 18.68 -5.31 17.63
C GLY A 26 19.29 -5.28 16.23
N GLU A 27 18.68 -5.91 15.22
CA GLU A 27 19.10 -5.79 13.82
C GLU A 27 18.64 -4.45 13.21
N ASP A 28 19.16 -4.13 12.03
CA ASP A 28 18.70 -2.95 11.28
C ASP A 28 17.21 -3.04 10.92
N VAL A 29 16.55 -1.87 10.96
CA VAL A 29 15.12 -1.76 10.65
C VAL A 29 14.87 -2.16 9.20
N ARG A 30 13.99 -3.16 8.99
CA ARG A 30 13.51 -3.54 7.66
C ARG A 30 12.08 -3.07 7.45
N ILE A 31 11.83 -2.56 6.24
CA ILE A 31 10.54 -2.06 5.80
C ILE A 31 10.01 -2.97 4.71
N HIS A 32 8.74 -3.36 4.84
CA HIS A 32 8.02 -4.11 3.83
C HIS A 32 6.74 -3.37 3.47
N VAL A 33 6.40 -3.38 2.19
CA VAL A 33 5.06 -3.03 1.72
C VAL A 33 4.20 -4.28 1.79
N LEU A 34 3.10 -4.19 2.54
CA LEU A 34 2.10 -5.22 2.60
C LEU A 34 0.98 -4.90 1.63
N THR A 35 0.60 -5.88 0.80
CA THR A 35 -0.54 -5.79 -0.11
C THR A 35 -1.54 -6.88 0.25
N THR A 36 -2.74 -6.48 0.63
CA THR A 36 -3.86 -7.39 0.90
C THR A 36 -4.79 -7.40 -0.31
N THR A 37 -5.12 -8.58 -0.84
CA THR A 37 -6.00 -8.73 -2.02
C THR A 37 -7.38 -8.11 -1.81
N GLN A 38 -8.15 -7.92 -2.88
CA GLN A 38 -9.54 -7.49 -2.79
C GLN A 38 -10.37 -8.43 -1.90
N GLY A 39 -11.38 -7.90 -1.23
CA GLY A 39 -12.30 -8.65 -0.38
C GLY A 39 -13.74 -8.61 -0.89
N GLY A 40 -14.58 -9.53 -0.39
CA GLY A 40 -15.99 -9.64 -0.81
C GLY A 40 -16.95 -8.55 -0.29
N LYS A 41 -16.45 -7.56 0.45
CA LYS A 41 -17.23 -6.41 0.96
C LYS A 41 -16.83 -5.13 0.23
N ILE A 42 -17.77 -4.21 0.06
CA ILE A 42 -17.56 -2.97 -0.70
C ILE A 42 -16.34 -2.16 -0.21
N PHE A 43 -16.18 -2.00 1.10
CA PHE A 43 -15.06 -1.28 1.71
C PHE A 43 -13.69 -1.98 1.56
N ASN A 44 -13.67 -3.23 1.13
CA ASN A 44 -12.46 -4.01 0.86
C ASN A 44 -12.25 -4.27 -0.64
N SER A 45 -13.10 -3.69 -1.50
CA SER A 45 -13.12 -3.97 -2.94
C SER A 45 -11.82 -3.58 -3.65
N GLN A 46 -11.15 -2.53 -3.18
CA GLN A 46 -9.92 -2.01 -3.78
C GLN A 46 -8.64 -2.73 -3.31
N GLY A 47 -8.76 -3.72 -2.42
CA GLY A 47 -7.61 -4.26 -1.71
C GLY A 47 -7.13 -3.31 -0.61
N HIS A 48 -5.89 -3.49 -0.13
CA HIS A 48 -5.32 -2.60 0.89
C HIS A 48 -3.79 -2.65 0.90
N THR A 49 -3.16 -1.50 1.12
CA THR A 49 -1.70 -1.37 1.27
C THR A 49 -1.33 -0.85 2.65
N ALA A 50 -0.28 -1.42 3.25
CA ALA A 50 0.23 -1.02 4.57
C ALA A 50 1.76 -1.14 4.64
N ILE A 51 2.37 -0.60 5.70
CA ILE A 51 3.81 -0.73 5.96
C ILE A 51 4.04 -1.69 7.14
N TRP A 52 4.84 -2.72 6.93
CA TRP A 52 5.36 -3.60 7.97
C TRP A 52 6.80 -3.23 8.33
N VAL A 53 7.01 -2.95 9.62
CA VAL A 53 8.29 -2.58 10.22
C VAL A 53 8.75 -3.70 11.15
N SER A 54 9.97 -4.18 10.95
CA SER A 54 10.64 -5.18 11.80
C SER A 54 12.04 -4.70 12.21
N GLY A 55 12.59 -5.30 13.27
CA GLY A 55 13.93 -5.00 13.79
C GLY A 55 14.04 -3.71 14.61
N GLY A 56 15.27 -3.21 14.76
CA GLY A 56 15.60 -2.10 15.62
C GLY A 56 15.27 -2.39 17.09
N SER A 57 14.65 -1.43 17.77
CA SER A 57 14.23 -1.60 19.18
C SER A 57 12.83 -2.22 19.32
N LEU A 58 12.24 -2.76 18.25
CA LEU A 58 10.92 -3.36 18.28
C LEU A 58 11.02 -4.79 18.83
N LYS A 59 10.28 -5.07 19.90
CA LYS A 59 10.13 -6.44 20.44
C LYS A 59 9.18 -7.29 19.59
N GLU A 60 8.23 -6.62 18.93
CA GLU A 60 7.27 -7.21 18.03
C GLU A 60 7.21 -6.38 16.75
N ASP A 61 7.01 -7.08 15.65
CA ASP A 61 6.84 -6.49 14.34
C ASP A 61 5.53 -5.69 14.26
N MET A 62 5.61 -4.48 13.71
CA MET A 62 4.49 -3.54 13.67
C MET A 62 4.03 -3.31 12.24
N VAL A 63 2.72 -3.35 12.04
CA VAL A 63 2.04 -2.95 10.80
C VAL A 63 1.35 -1.61 11.01
N TYR A 64 1.61 -0.68 10.10
CA TYR A 64 1.01 0.64 10.03
C TYR A 64 0.11 0.72 8.81
N ASN A 65 -1.19 0.92 9.04
CA ASN A 65 -2.20 0.92 7.98
C ASN A 65 -3.08 2.19 8.03
N TRP A 66 -3.23 2.84 6.88
CA TRP A 66 -4.13 4.00 6.70
C TRP A 66 -5.48 3.53 6.16
N GLY A 67 -6.12 2.58 6.82
CA GLY A 67 -7.40 2.01 6.38
C GLY A 67 -8.46 1.96 7.47
N ALA A 68 -8.16 2.48 8.67
CA ALA A 68 -9.05 2.36 9.81
C ALA A 68 -10.05 3.54 9.84
N PHE A 69 -11.33 3.22 10.05
CA PHE A 69 -12.44 4.17 10.16
C PHE A 69 -13.52 3.58 11.09
N ASP A 70 -14.42 4.41 11.64
CA ASP A 70 -15.55 3.91 12.44
C ASP A 70 -16.72 3.53 11.53
N GLY A 71 -16.89 2.23 11.30
CA GLY A 71 -17.96 1.67 10.47
C GLY A 71 -19.36 1.72 11.09
N ARG A 72 -19.51 2.17 12.34
CA ARG A 72 -20.80 2.24 13.05
C ARG A 72 -21.44 3.63 13.00
N ARG A 73 -20.82 4.57 12.29
CA ARG A 73 -21.34 5.92 12.15
C ARG A 73 -22.64 5.93 11.35
N ASP A 74 -23.64 6.62 11.86
CA ASP A 74 -24.93 6.78 11.18
C ASP A 74 -24.82 7.64 9.91
N ASP A 75 -23.82 8.53 9.86
CA ASP A 75 -23.55 9.42 8.73
C ASP A 75 -22.50 8.87 7.74
N LEU A 76 -22.15 7.59 7.81
CA LEU A 76 -21.06 7.02 7.01
C LEU A 76 -21.23 7.26 5.51
N LEU A 77 -22.42 6.95 4.95
CA LEU A 77 -22.69 7.16 3.53
C LEU A 77 -22.69 8.66 3.17
N PRO A 78 -23.43 9.55 3.88
CA PRO A 78 -23.31 11.00 3.67
C PRO A 78 -21.88 11.55 3.76
N ALA A 79 -21.08 11.11 4.72
CA ALA A 79 -19.69 11.55 4.89
C ALA A 79 -18.81 11.10 3.73
N PHE A 80 -18.98 9.85 3.26
CA PHE A 80 -18.31 9.34 2.07
C PHE A 80 -18.68 10.15 0.82
N LEU A 81 -19.97 10.33 0.54
CA LEU A 81 -20.46 11.04 -0.64
C LEU A 81 -20.10 12.54 -0.63
N SER A 82 -19.97 13.15 0.56
CA SER A 82 -19.53 14.55 0.70
C SER A 82 -18.00 14.71 0.78
N GLY A 83 -17.23 13.63 0.66
CA GLY A 83 -15.77 13.68 0.70
C GLY A 83 -15.19 14.08 2.06
N ARG A 84 -15.94 13.87 3.15
CA ARG A 84 -15.57 14.22 4.53
C ARG A 84 -15.33 13.00 5.42
N MET A 85 -15.14 11.82 4.82
CA MET A 85 -14.97 10.59 5.58
C MET A 85 -13.60 10.60 6.27
N GLU A 86 -13.60 10.55 7.60
CA GLU A 86 -12.39 10.54 8.41
C GLU A 86 -11.87 9.11 8.61
N PHE A 87 -10.58 8.95 8.39
CA PHE A 87 -9.81 7.73 8.61
C PHE A 87 -8.67 8.04 9.58
N TRP A 88 -8.02 6.99 10.08
CA TRP A 88 -6.79 7.14 10.84
C TRP A 88 -5.72 6.12 10.49
N LEU A 89 -4.48 6.47 10.79
CA LEU A 89 -3.36 5.54 10.82
C LEU A 89 -3.47 4.62 12.04
N ALA A 90 -3.77 3.36 11.83
CA ALA A 90 -3.70 2.32 12.85
C ALA A 90 -2.30 1.69 12.88
N ALA A 91 -1.83 1.40 14.08
CA ALA A 91 -0.60 0.63 14.31
C ALA A 91 -0.94 -0.61 15.14
N GLU A 92 -0.60 -1.79 14.63
CA GLU A 92 -0.90 -3.07 15.26
C GLU A 92 0.24 -4.05 15.06
N VAL A 93 0.30 -5.10 15.88
CA VAL A 93 1.29 -6.15 15.69
C VAL A 93 0.99 -6.95 14.42
N TYR A 94 2.02 -7.39 13.70
CA TYR A 94 1.89 -8.12 12.43
C TYR A 94 0.94 -9.32 12.53
N GLU A 95 1.01 -10.06 13.63
CA GLU A 95 0.16 -11.24 13.86
C GLU A 95 -1.35 -10.91 13.86
N VAL A 96 -1.73 -9.70 14.32
CA VAL A 96 -3.12 -9.24 14.29
C VAL A 96 -3.57 -8.95 12.86
N GLN A 97 -2.72 -8.31 12.05
CA GLN A 97 -2.98 -8.06 10.63
C GLN A 97 -3.09 -9.38 9.86
N TRP A 98 -2.19 -10.33 10.10
CA TRP A 98 -2.22 -11.65 9.48
C TRP A 98 -3.51 -12.41 9.80
N LYS A 99 -3.85 -12.53 11.09
CA LYS A 99 -5.10 -13.18 11.54
C LYS A 99 -6.34 -12.49 10.97
N ARG A 100 -6.34 -11.17 10.82
CA ARG A 100 -7.45 -10.45 10.15
C ARG A 100 -7.55 -10.85 8.69
N THR A 101 -6.42 -10.89 7.98
CA THR A 101 -6.35 -11.22 6.56
C THR A 101 -6.90 -12.62 6.29
N VAL A 102 -6.44 -13.62 7.05
CA VAL A 102 -6.92 -15.02 6.97
C VAL A 102 -8.42 -15.12 7.28
N ARG A 103 -8.89 -14.48 8.37
CA ARG A 103 -10.32 -14.52 8.74
C ARG A 103 -11.24 -13.90 7.68
N THR A 104 -10.71 -13.03 6.83
CA THR A 104 -11.48 -12.38 5.75
C THR A 104 -11.33 -13.07 4.40
N ASP A 105 -10.68 -14.24 4.35
CA ASP A 105 -10.42 -14.99 3.12
C ASP A 105 -9.70 -14.13 2.05
N ARG A 106 -8.64 -13.45 2.49
CA ARG A 106 -7.81 -12.58 1.66
C ARG A 106 -6.36 -13.04 1.73
N SER A 107 -5.60 -12.81 0.67
CA SER A 107 -4.16 -13.09 0.64
C SER A 107 -3.37 -11.85 1.06
N LEU A 108 -2.26 -12.08 1.76
CA LEU A 108 -1.31 -11.04 2.17
C LEU A 108 0.02 -11.27 1.44
N PHE A 109 0.44 -10.30 0.65
CA PHE A 109 1.75 -10.27 0.02
C PHE A 109 2.64 -9.27 0.76
N ALA A 110 3.91 -9.60 0.92
CA ALA A 110 4.89 -8.74 1.55
C ALA A 110 6.08 -8.56 0.61
N GLN A 111 6.40 -7.31 0.30
CA GLN A 111 7.58 -6.95 -0.48
C GLN A 111 8.55 -6.19 0.43
N ARG A 112 9.70 -6.80 0.72
CA ARG A 112 10.80 -6.10 1.39
C ARG A 112 11.37 -5.03 0.46
N LEU A 113 11.55 -3.83 0.99
CA LEU A 113 12.19 -2.73 0.27
C LEU A 113 13.69 -2.73 0.53
N GLU A 114 14.48 -2.66 -0.53
CA GLU A 114 15.91 -2.36 -0.44
C GLU A 114 16.08 -0.84 -0.40
N LEU A 115 16.26 -0.32 0.81
CA LEU A 115 16.29 1.12 1.07
C LEU A 115 17.72 1.61 1.31
N PRO A 116 18.04 2.87 0.96
CA PRO A 116 19.30 3.49 1.32
C PRO A 116 19.55 3.45 2.85
N PRO A 117 20.82 3.42 3.28
CA PRO A 117 21.16 3.40 4.70
C PRO A 117 20.43 4.49 5.49
N GLY A 118 19.80 4.08 6.60
CA GLY A 118 19.06 4.97 7.50
C GLY A 118 17.63 5.32 7.06
N ALA A 119 17.21 5.10 5.81
CA ALA A 119 15.84 5.38 5.37
C ALA A 119 14.80 4.54 6.13
N GLY A 120 15.07 3.26 6.38
CA GLY A 120 14.18 2.41 7.20
C GLY A 120 13.95 2.97 8.62
N LYS A 121 15.00 3.50 9.26
CA LYS A 121 14.89 4.16 10.58
C LYS A 121 14.09 5.47 10.50
N LYS A 122 14.24 6.25 9.42
CA LYS A 122 13.43 7.46 9.18
C LYS A 122 11.95 7.12 9.05
N ILE A 123 11.61 6.11 8.23
CA ILE A 123 10.24 5.60 8.04
C ILE A 123 9.65 5.16 9.39
N ALA A 124 10.34 4.28 10.13
CA ALA A 124 9.86 3.78 11.41
C ALA A 124 9.61 4.91 12.44
N LYS A 125 10.52 5.90 12.52
CA LYS A 125 10.35 7.06 13.42
C LYS A 125 9.15 7.91 13.01
N ARG A 126 8.95 8.13 11.70
CA ARG A 126 7.80 8.88 11.18
C ARG A 126 6.50 8.17 11.50
N LEU A 127 6.40 6.87 11.20
CA LEU A 127 5.22 6.05 11.45
C LEU A 127 4.83 6.04 12.93
N LYS A 128 5.79 5.82 13.83
CA LYS A 128 5.57 5.89 15.28
C LYS A 128 5.07 7.26 15.76
N ARG A 129 5.48 8.35 15.11
CA ARG A 129 4.98 9.70 15.42
C ARG A 129 3.58 9.91 14.84
N ALA A 130 3.35 9.49 13.60
CA ALA A 130 2.10 9.65 12.89
C ALA A 130 0.97 8.83 13.51
N SER A 131 1.24 7.66 14.08
CA SER A 131 0.21 6.81 14.71
C SER A 131 -0.30 7.31 16.07
N ARG A 132 0.28 8.40 16.60
CA ARG A 132 -0.19 9.00 17.86
C ARG A 132 -1.57 9.62 17.67
N PRO A 133 -2.47 9.57 18.67
CA PRO A 133 -3.84 10.08 18.55
C PRO A 133 -3.94 11.50 17.97
N LYS A 134 -3.02 12.40 18.35
CA LYS A 134 -3.00 13.78 17.85
C LYS A 134 -2.56 13.98 16.39
N ASN A 135 -2.06 12.93 15.73
CA ASN A 135 -1.44 13.02 14.39
C ASN A 135 -2.02 12.02 13.38
N ARG A 136 -2.85 11.07 13.83
CA ARG A 136 -3.20 9.88 13.06
C ARG A 136 -4.39 10.08 12.13
N ASP A 137 -5.28 11.00 12.48
CA ASP A 137 -6.56 11.20 11.81
C ASP A 137 -6.37 12.04 10.53
N TYR A 138 -7.11 11.73 9.47
CA TYR A 138 -7.06 12.43 8.19
C TYR A 138 -8.37 12.26 7.41
N VAL A 139 -8.69 13.21 6.53
CA VAL A 139 -9.83 13.12 5.61
C VAL A 139 -9.45 12.27 4.40
N TYR A 140 -10.16 11.18 4.19
CA TYR A 140 -9.88 10.26 3.10
C TYR A 140 -10.35 10.83 1.75
N HIS A 141 -9.46 10.78 0.76
CA HIS A 141 -9.78 11.06 -0.63
C HIS A 141 -9.27 9.92 -1.49
N TYR A 142 -10.18 9.32 -2.28
CA TYR A 142 -9.85 8.17 -3.11
C TYR A 142 -8.65 8.42 -4.03
N ALA A 143 -8.55 9.59 -4.66
CA ALA A 143 -7.54 9.82 -5.68
C ALA A 143 -6.15 10.18 -5.16
N ASN A 144 -6.02 10.78 -3.97
CA ASN A 144 -4.76 11.39 -3.55
C ASN A 144 -4.52 11.37 -2.03
N ASN A 145 -5.42 10.80 -1.23
CA ASN A 145 -5.26 10.73 0.21
C ASN A 145 -5.88 9.44 0.76
N ASN A 146 -5.28 8.32 0.39
CA ASN A 146 -5.73 6.95 0.63
C ASN A 146 -4.58 6.07 1.16
N CYS A 147 -4.82 4.78 1.39
CA CYS A 147 -3.79 3.89 1.91
C CYS A 147 -2.55 3.72 1.01
N ALA A 148 -2.70 3.71 -0.32
CA ALA A 148 -1.59 3.53 -1.24
C ALA A 148 -0.73 4.81 -1.34
N THR A 149 -1.35 5.95 -1.62
CA THR A 149 -0.71 7.27 -1.65
C THR A 149 0.02 7.59 -0.35
N LYS A 150 -0.58 7.31 0.82
CA LYS A 150 0.09 7.49 2.12
C LYS A 150 1.35 6.63 2.28
N VAL A 151 1.32 5.39 1.80
CA VAL A 151 2.49 4.48 1.84
C VAL A 151 3.57 5.00 0.90
N ARG A 152 3.20 5.33 -0.35
CA ARG A 152 4.08 5.91 -1.37
C ARG A 152 4.79 7.16 -0.86
N ASP A 153 4.03 8.14 -0.37
CA ASP A 153 4.57 9.42 0.13
C ASP A 153 5.52 9.21 1.32
N VAL A 154 5.21 8.26 2.22
CA VAL A 154 6.09 7.94 3.35
C VAL A 154 7.43 7.38 2.92
N ILE A 155 7.43 6.51 1.91
CA ILE A 155 8.64 5.92 1.35
C ILE A 155 9.43 6.99 0.59
N ASP A 156 8.77 7.70 -0.33
CA ASP A 156 9.38 8.70 -1.20
C ASP A 156 10.07 9.82 -0.41
N GLU A 157 9.40 10.42 0.55
CA GLU A 157 10.00 11.44 1.42
C GLU A 157 11.21 10.90 2.21
N SER A 158 11.24 9.60 2.51
CA SER A 158 12.33 8.99 3.28
C SER A 158 13.57 8.69 2.44
N ILE A 159 13.40 8.59 1.12
CA ILE A 159 14.48 8.43 0.14
C ILE A 159 14.77 9.72 -0.64
N GLY A 160 14.08 10.82 -0.31
CA GLY A 160 14.38 12.15 -0.83
C GLY A 160 13.75 12.47 -2.19
N GLY A 161 12.55 11.94 -2.49
CA GLY A 161 11.81 12.31 -3.71
C GLY A 161 12.07 11.43 -4.93
N GLN A 162 12.92 10.41 -4.78
CA GLN A 162 13.37 9.60 -5.92
C GLN A 162 12.26 8.82 -6.63
N LEU A 163 11.17 8.44 -5.93
CA LEU A 163 10.03 7.79 -6.61
C LEU A 163 9.27 8.83 -7.44
N GLN A 164 9.02 10.01 -6.87
CA GLN A 164 8.31 11.08 -7.58
C GLN A 164 9.07 11.54 -8.83
N GLU A 165 10.41 11.61 -8.76
CA GLU A 165 11.27 11.97 -9.89
C GLU A 165 11.23 10.95 -11.04
N GLN A 166 10.93 9.68 -10.75
CA GLN A 166 10.89 8.60 -11.75
C GLN A 166 9.50 8.36 -12.34
N LEU A 167 8.45 8.57 -11.55
CA LEU A 167 7.07 8.24 -11.90
C LEU A 167 6.37 9.40 -12.63
N THR A 168 6.94 9.84 -13.75
CA THR A 168 6.51 11.03 -14.50
C THR A 168 5.62 10.72 -15.70
N GLU A 169 5.64 9.48 -16.19
CA GLU A 169 4.89 9.09 -17.38
C GLU A 169 3.39 9.17 -17.16
N VAL A 170 2.63 9.46 -18.23
CA VAL A 170 1.17 9.52 -18.17
C VAL A 170 0.61 8.12 -18.43
N VAL A 171 -0.23 7.63 -17.51
CA VAL A 171 -0.89 6.33 -17.66
C VAL A 171 -2.07 6.40 -18.63
N SER A 172 -2.46 5.27 -19.20
CA SER A 172 -3.51 5.20 -20.23
C SER A 172 -4.95 5.22 -19.68
N TRP A 173 -5.12 5.27 -18.36
CA TRP A 173 -6.42 5.28 -17.68
C TRP A 173 -6.59 6.51 -16.79
N THR A 174 -7.84 6.79 -16.40
CA THR A 174 -8.20 7.93 -15.54
C THR A 174 -8.46 7.50 -14.11
N GLY A 175 -8.54 8.45 -13.18
CA GLY A 175 -8.93 8.19 -11.79
C GLY A 175 -10.36 7.65 -11.66
N ARG A 176 -11.27 8.05 -12.59
CA ARG A 176 -12.62 7.49 -12.69
C ARG A 176 -12.54 5.98 -12.96
N PHE A 177 -11.75 5.56 -13.94
CA PHE A 177 -11.58 4.13 -14.24
C PHE A 177 -10.93 3.39 -13.07
N ASP A 178 -9.84 3.93 -12.51
CA ASP A 178 -9.10 3.28 -11.44
C ASP A 178 -9.96 3.02 -10.20
N GLY A 179 -10.81 3.97 -9.80
CA GLY A 179 -11.76 3.78 -8.71
C GLY A 179 -12.92 2.86 -9.02
N GLY A 180 -13.35 2.82 -10.28
CA GLY A 180 -14.46 1.99 -10.71
C GLY A 180 -14.10 0.51 -10.94
N ARG A 181 -12.86 0.20 -11.32
CA ARG A 181 -12.52 -1.13 -11.89
C ARG A 181 -12.79 -2.33 -10.97
N ASN A 182 -12.75 -2.13 -9.65
CA ASN A 182 -13.04 -3.19 -8.67
C ASN A 182 -14.48 -3.16 -8.12
N LEU A 183 -15.35 -2.30 -8.66
CA LEU A 183 -16.74 -2.15 -8.21
C LEU A 183 -17.75 -2.96 -9.03
N ALA A 184 -17.32 -3.69 -10.07
CA ALA A 184 -18.19 -4.42 -10.98
C ALA A 184 -19.15 -5.41 -10.28
N ARG A 185 -18.77 -5.94 -9.11
CA ARG A 185 -19.62 -6.80 -8.27
C ARG A 185 -20.86 -6.07 -7.71
N TRP A 186 -20.84 -4.75 -7.63
CA TRP A 186 -21.93 -3.91 -7.12
C TRP A 186 -22.35 -2.91 -8.21
N PRO A 187 -23.15 -3.33 -9.22
CA PRO A 187 -23.46 -2.50 -10.38
C PRO A 187 -24.03 -1.12 -10.05
N ILE A 188 -24.88 -1.03 -9.02
CA ILE A 188 -25.45 0.25 -8.56
C ILE A 188 -24.36 1.16 -7.97
N VAL A 189 -23.41 0.60 -7.23
CA VAL A 189 -22.31 1.38 -6.64
C VAL A 189 -21.31 1.80 -7.70
N TRP A 190 -21.01 0.92 -8.65
CA TRP A 190 -20.20 1.25 -9.82
C TRP A 190 -20.84 2.38 -10.64
N PHE A 191 -22.14 2.30 -10.92
CA PHE A 191 -22.87 3.35 -11.62
C PHE A 191 -22.89 4.66 -10.82
N ALA A 192 -23.12 4.59 -9.50
CA ALA A 192 -23.07 5.77 -8.65
C ALA A 192 -21.68 6.42 -8.66
N TRP A 193 -20.61 5.63 -8.59
CA TRP A 193 -19.23 6.13 -8.75
C TRP A 193 -19.09 6.82 -10.11
N ASP A 194 -19.45 6.13 -11.19
CA ASP A 194 -19.34 6.64 -12.55
C ASP A 194 -20.20 7.90 -12.79
N PHE A 195 -21.31 8.08 -12.07
CA PHE A 195 -22.10 9.29 -12.18
C PHE A 195 -21.56 10.43 -11.30
N MET A 196 -21.13 10.12 -10.07
CA MET A 196 -20.82 11.11 -9.05
C MET A 196 -19.42 11.69 -9.15
N VAL A 197 -18.46 10.95 -9.70
CA VAL A 197 -17.11 11.47 -9.82
C VAL A 197 -17.08 12.56 -10.89
N SER A 198 -16.60 13.74 -10.49
CA SER A 198 -16.53 14.90 -11.37
C SER A 198 -15.45 14.72 -12.44
N SER A 199 -15.44 15.62 -13.43
CA SER A 199 -14.37 15.73 -14.45
C SER A 199 -12.97 15.88 -13.87
N TYR A 200 -12.86 16.18 -12.57
CA TYR A 200 -11.60 16.14 -11.83
C TYR A 200 -10.92 14.76 -11.90
N LEU A 201 -11.68 13.66 -11.88
CA LEU A 201 -11.13 12.31 -11.98
C LEU A 201 -10.97 11.80 -13.42
N ASP A 202 -11.30 12.62 -14.42
CA ASP A 202 -11.07 12.33 -15.84
C ASP A 202 -9.79 12.95 -16.39
N GLN A 203 -9.04 13.68 -15.56
CA GLN A 203 -7.77 14.25 -15.99
C GLN A 203 -6.72 13.14 -16.22
N PRO A 204 -5.79 13.33 -17.16
CA PRO A 204 -4.64 12.45 -17.31
C PRO A 204 -3.90 12.31 -15.98
N LEU A 205 -3.53 11.08 -15.63
CA LEU A 205 -2.78 10.79 -14.41
C LEU A 205 -1.33 10.48 -14.76
N THR A 206 -0.39 10.98 -13.99
CA THR A 206 0.98 10.45 -14.00
C THR A 206 1.03 9.12 -13.25
N GLU A 207 2.07 8.32 -13.49
CA GLU A 207 2.38 7.12 -12.70
C GLU A 207 2.44 7.45 -11.20
N TRP A 208 3.00 8.61 -10.84
CA TRP A 208 3.01 9.06 -9.44
C TRP A 208 1.59 9.16 -8.89
N GLN A 209 0.66 9.77 -9.62
CA GLN A 209 -0.72 9.92 -9.16
C GLN A 209 -1.48 8.58 -9.13
N ALA A 210 -1.11 7.63 -9.99
CA ALA A 210 -1.72 6.30 -10.08
C ALA A 210 -1.10 5.25 -9.13
N ALA A 211 0.00 5.59 -8.44
CA ALA A 211 0.74 4.69 -7.54
C ALA A 211 0.20 4.65 -6.10
#